data_AF-A0A1Q8CG42-F1
#
_entry.id   AF-A0A1Q8CG42-F1
#
_cell.length_a   1.000
_cell.length_b   1.000
_cell.length_c   1.000
_cell.angle_alpha   90.00
_cell.angle_beta   90.00
_cell.angle_gamma   90.00
#
_symmetry.space_group_name_H-M   'P 1'
#
loop_
_entity.id
_entity.type
_entity.pdbx_description
1 polymer ?
#
loop_
_entity_poly.entity_id
_entity_poly.type
_entity_poly.pdbx_seq_one_letter_code
_entity_poly.pdbx_strand_id
1 'polypeptide(L)'
;MAAAAPAATGVAQATHGHLPPVLTPAAVNQFPEGVAWDPTRQALLVGSVTMPPVISAVGRDGVARTVVTDPGVPAFLGLKVDARRGRIVAVYGVPGFPAPTGLGIYDLATGERERLVDLGGENHAPNDVALDDRGNAYVTDPSAGAVYRVDLAGQVTTVASDPRLGPAPGANGIAWHPDGYLLVVNHTTGRLYRLAGGRVSEVWMPEPLVGADGIGLRRDGTLVVVTNTILGLPGSTVEVHELAVVAGGRVALPLRATPWPDPAPTTVAVTPHGDYVLDGHLDVLFSGGTATDFVLRRV
;
A
#
# COMPACT_ATOMS: atom_id res chain seq x y z
N MET A 1 -14.25 -66.29 17.28
CA MET A 1 -13.17 -65.35 16.92
C MET A 1 -13.65 -64.50 15.74
N ALA A 2 -13.91 -63.22 15.97
CA ALA A 2 -14.02 -62.21 14.92
C ALA A 2 -13.51 -60.91 15.52
N ALA A 3 -12.31 -60.49 15.11
CA ALA A 3 -11.67 -59.28 15.59
C ALA A 3 -12.30 -58.07 14.89
N ALA A 4 -12.78 -57.10 15.67
CA ALA A 4 -13.22 -55.81 15.15
C ALA A 4 -12.00 -54.98 14.77
N ALA A 5 -11.94 -54.50 13.53
CA ALA A 5 -10.93 -53.56 13.08
C ALA A 5 -11.24 -52.15 13.62
N PRO A 6 -10.23 -51.36 14.03
CA PRO A 6 -10.46 -50.00 14.48
C PRO A 6 -10.73 -49.10 13.27
N ALA A 7 -11.73 -48.22 13.42
CA ALA A 7 -12.03 -47.17 12.46
C ALA A 7 -10.86 -46.18 12.39
N ALA A 8 -10.28 -46.02 11.20
CA ALA A 8 -9.31 -44.96 10.95
C ALA A 8 -10.03 -43.61 11.01
N THR A 9 -9.76 -42.84 12.06
CA THR A 9 -10.10 -41.42 12.14
C THR A 9 -9.26 -40.70 11.11
N GLY A 10 -9.88 -40.31 9.98
CA GLY A 10 -9.26 -39.43 9.00
C GLY A 10 -8.93 -38.10 9.67
N VAL A 11 -7.65 -37.83 9.84
CA VAL A 11 -7.16 -36.49 10.14
C VAL A 11 -7.50 -35.66 8.92
N ALA A 12 -8.43 -34.72 9.05
CA ALA A 12 -8.72 -33.75 8.01
C ALA A 12 -7.40 -33.02 7.69
N GLN A 13 -6.85 -33.26 6.50
CA GLN A 13 -5.80 -32.42 5.95
C GLN A 13 -6.36 -31.01 5.92
N ALA A 14 -5.76 -30.10 6.70
CA ALA A 14 -6.01 -28.68 6.56
C ALA A 14 -5.63 -28.33 5.12
N THR A 15 -6.62 -28.13 4.27
CA THR A 15 -6.40 -27.60 2.93
C THR A 15 -5.77 -26.22 3.13
N HIS A 16 -4.56 -26.04 2.60
CA HIS A 16 -3.88 -24.75 2.52
C HIS A 16 -4.68 -23.84 1.57
N GLY A 17 -5.82 -23.33 2.05
CA GLY A 17 -6.77 -22.57 1.26
C GLY A 17 -6.22 -21.19 0.93
N HIS A 18 -6.24 -20.84 -0.35
CA HIS A 18 -6.00 -19.49 -0.85
C HIS A 18 -6.98 -18.49 -0.21
N LEU A 19 -6.58 -17.23 -0.08
CA LEU A 19 -7.51 -16.16 0.24
C LEU A 19 -8.67 -16.14 -0.81
N PRO A 20 -9.93 -15.89 -0.38
CA PRO A 20 -11.04 -15.67 -1.29
C PRO A 20 -10.72 -14.60 -2.36
N PRO A 21 -11.23 -14.72 -3.60
CA PRO A 21 -11.00 -13.71 -4.63
C PRO A 21 -11.55 -12.33 -4.28
N VAL A 22 -12.57 -12.27 -3.41
CA VAL A 22 -13.18 -11.03 -2.91
C VAL A 22 -13.40 -11.21 -1.42
N LEU A 23 -13.02 -10.20 -0.64
CA LEU A 23 -13.27 -10.08 0.78
C LEU A 23 -14.02 -8.76 1.00
N THR A 24 -15.08 -8.79 1.78
CA THR A 24 -15.87 -7.59 2.18
C THR A 24 -15.98 -7.52 3.70
N PRO A 25 -14.89 -7.20 4.42
CA PRO A 25 -14.90 -7.21 5.88
C PRO A 25 -15.81 -6.13 6.43
N ALA A 26 -16.64 -6.47 7.40
CA ALA A 26 -17.44 -5.49 8.13
C ALA A 26 -16.52 -4.57 8.96
N ALA A 27 -16.61 -3.27 8.73
CA ALA A 27 -15.84 -2.25 9.41
C ALA A 27 -16.55 -0.89 9.30
N VAL A 28 -17.09 -0.41 10.42
CA VAL A 28 -17.84 0.85 10.43
C VAL A 28 -16.87 2.03 10.33
N ASN A 29 -17.00 2.80 9.25
CA ASN A 29 -16.25 4.02 8.98
C ASN A 29 -14.72 3.86 9.12
N GLN A 30 -14.14 2.71 8.77
CA GLN A 30 -12.68 2.52 8.82
C GLN A 30 -11.96 3.24 7.68
N PHE A 31 -12.55 3.23 6.49
CA PHE A 31 -12.03 3.88 5.28
C PHE A 31 -10.52 3.61 5.04
N PRO A 32 -10.10 2.34 4.97
CA PRO A 32 -8.68 2.02 4.77
C PRO A 32 -8.17 2.58 3.43
N GLU A 33 -6.99 3.20 3.43
CA GLU A 33 -6.31 3.66 2.21
C GLU A 33 -5.18 2.72 1.81
N GLY A 34 -4.39 2.25 2.79
CA GLY A 34 -3.25 1.37 2.55
C GLY A 34 -3.55 -0.12 2.80
N VAL A 35 -2.88 -1.00 2.05
CA VAL A 35 -2.87 -2.46 2.28
C VAL A 35 -1.46 -3.06 2.17
N ALA A 36 -1.17 -4.07 2.99
CA ALA A 36 0.07 -4.84 2.93
C ALA A 36 -0.17 -6.33 3.21
N TRP A 37 0.66 -7.21 2.66
CA TRP A 37 0.65 -8.64 2.99
C TRP A 37 1.46 -8.92 4.25
N ASP A 38 0.86 -9.58 5.24
CA ASP A 38 1.54 -10.15 6.39
C ASP A 38 1.72 -11.67 6.20
N PRO A 39 2.94 -12.15 5.87
CA PRO A 39 3.20 -13.57 5.70
C PRO A 39 3.14 -14.36 7.01
N THR A 40 3.25 -13.72 8.17
CA THR A 40 3.23 -14.41 9.48
C THR A 40 1.82 -14.82 9.88
N ARG A 41 0.83 -13.98 9.57
CA ARG A 41 -0.60 -14.26 9.78
C ARG A 41 -1.28 -14.88 8.56
N GLN A 42 -0.62 -14.86 7.40
CA GLN A 42 -1.24 -15.14 6.11
C GLN A 42 -2.49 -14.28 5.88
N ALA A 43 -2.37 -12.98 6.15
CA ALA A 43 -3.46 -12.02 6.14
C ALA A 43 -3.06 -10.71 5.45
N LEU A 44 -4.05 -9.94 5.02
CA LEU A 44 -3.87 -8.57 4.53
C LEU A 44 -4.00 -7.62 5.73
N LEU A 45 -3.02 -6.75 5.94
CA LEU A 45 -3.11 -5.64 6.88
C LEU A 45 -3.65 -4.42 6.15
N VAL A 46 -4.67 -3.77 6.70
CA VAL A 46 -5.28 -2.55 6.17
C VAL A 46 -5.26 -1.44 7.20
N GLY A 47 -4.97 -0.21 6.76
CA GLY A 47 -4.96 0.98 7.61
C GLY A 47 -6.35 1.53 7.92
N SER A 48 -6.41 2.81 8.28
CA SER A 48 -7.66 3.55 8.50
C SER A 48 -7.40 5.05 8.41
N VAL A 49 -8.24 5.81 7.71
CA VAL A 49 -8.12 7.27 7.68
C VAL A 49 -8.99 8.00 8.70
N THR A 50 -9.70 7.25 9.54
CA THR A 50 -10.59 7.77 10.60
C THR A 50 -10.06 7.48 12.00
N MET A 51 -10.69 8.12 12.99
CA MET A 51 -10.35 7.99 14.41
C MET A 51 -11.34 7.07 15.16
N PRO A 52 -10.87 6.24 16.12
CA PRO A 52 -9.47 6.00 16.45
C PRO A 52 -8.76 5.22 15.33
N PRO A 53 -7.47 5.51 15.04
CA PRO A 53 -6.80 4.90 13.91
C PRO A 53 -6.36 3.48 14.28
N VAL A 54 -6.59 2.57 13.36
CA VAL A 54 -6.33 1.15 13.51
C VAL A 54 -5.62 0.59 12.29
N ILE A 55 -4.81 -0.45 12.52
CA ILE A 55 -4.41 -1.38 11.45
C ILE A 55 -5.10 -2.70 11.76
N SER A 56 -5.88 -3.21 10.81
CA SER A 56 -6.64 -4.45 10.94
C SER A 56 -6.07 -5.55 10.05
N ALA A 57 -5.98 -6.77 10.56
CA ALA A 57 -5.68 -7.96 9.77
C ALA A 57 -6.96 -8.60 9.24
N VAL A 58 -6.98 -8.92 7.94
CA VAL A 58 -8.05 -9.61 7.24
C VAL A 58 -7.50 -10.92 6.71
N GLY A 59 -7.91 -12.03 7.33
CA GLY A 59 -7.53 -13.37 6.92
C GLY A 59 -8.52 -13.99 5.94
N ARG A 60 -8.37 -15.29 5.68
CA ARG A 60 -9.24 -16.08 4.79
C ARG A 60 -10.72 -16.09 5.19
N ASP A 61 -11.04 -15.79 6.44
CA ASP A 61 -12.40 -15.72 6.95
C ASP A 61 -13.09 -14.38 6.68
N GLY A 62 -12.37 -13.41 6.12
CA GLY A 62 -12.90 -12.09 5.80
C GLY A 62 -13.24 -11.23 7.01
N VAL A 63 -12.85 -11.63 8.21
CA VAL A 63 -13.11 -10.86 9.43
C VAL A 63 -11.91 -9.95 9.72
N ALA A 64 -12.16 -8.64 9.74
CA ALA A 64 -11.19 -7.64 10.17
C ALA A 64 -10.93 -7.75 11.67
N ARG A 65 -9.67 -7.86 12.06
CA ARG A 65 -9.23 -7.94 13.46
C ARG A 65 -8.16 -6.88 13.71
N THR A 66 -8.41 -5.99 14.65
CA THR A 66 -7.45 -4.95 15.02
C THR A 66 -6.14 -5.57 15.49
N VAL A 67 -5.03 -5.10 14.91
CA VAL A 67 -3.65 -5.43 15.28
C VAL A 67 -3.00 -4.23 15.97
N VAL A 68 -3.11 -3.05 15.37
CA VAL A 68 -2.59 -1.80 15.95
C VAL A 68 -3.76 -0.89 16.29
N THR A 69 -3.70 -0.28 17.47
CA THR A 69 -4.50 0.90 17.83
C THR A 69 -3.54 1.94 18.40
N ASP A 70 -3.43 3.10 17.76
CA ASP A 70 -2.51 4.15 18.20
C ASP A 70 -3.20 5.52 18.23
N PRO A 71 -3.80 5.92 19.35
CA PRO A 71 -4.48 7.22 19.45
C PRO A 71 -3.51 8.42 19.37
N GLY A 72 -2.20 8.18 19.31
CA GLY A 72 -1.18 9.21 19.17
C GLY A 72 -0.94 9.67 17.72
N VAL A 73 -1.54 9.02 16.74
CA VAL A 73 -1.48 9.40 15.32
C VAL A 73 -2.89 9.70 14.79
N PRO A 74 -3.04 10.40 13.65
CA PRO A 74 -4.37 10.79 13.18
C PRO A 74 -5.02 9.77 12.22
N ALA A 75 -4.21 8.95 11.54
CA ALA A 75 -4.65 8.01 10.50
C ALA A 75 -3.46 7.13 10.09
N PHE A 76 -3.74 6.04 9.36
CA PHE A 76 -2.78 5.19 8.66
C PHE A 76 -3.08 5.17 7.16
N LEU A 77 -2.10 5.58 6.35
CA LEU A 77 -2.13 5.59 4.89
C LEU A 77 -1.36 4.36 4.37
N GLY A 78 -0.37 4.54 3.49
CA GLY A 78 0.45 3.46 2.98
C GLY A 78 1.21 2.73 4.09
N LEU A 79 1.25 1.39 4.01
CA LEU A 79 1.96 0.54 4.94
C LEU A 79 2.70 -0.61 4.24
N LYS A 80 3.69 -1.17 4.93
CA LYS A 80 4.45 -2.37 4.53
C LYS A 80 4.80 -3.22 5.75
N VAL A 81 4.97 -4.52 5.51
CA VAL A 81 5.39 -5.49 6.53
C VAL A 81 6.85 -5.87 6.29
N ASP A 82 7.71 -5.65 7.28
CA ASP A 82 9.09 -6.15 7.32
C ASP A 82 9.13 -7.40 8.22
N ALA A 83 8.68 -8.53 7.68
CA ALA A 83 8.59 -9.77 8.44
C ALA A 83 9.95 -10.28 8.94
N ARG A 84 11.03 -9.97 8.21
CA ARG A 84 12.40 -10.34 8.62
C ARG A 84 12.82 -9.65 9.92
N ARG A 85 12.34 -8.42 10.14
CA ARG A 85 12.62 -7.62 11.34
C ARG A 85 11.45 -7.55 12.31
N GLY A 86 10.37 -8.28 12.04
CA GLY A 86 9.21 -8.36 12.92
C GLY A 86 8.49 -7.03 13.11
N ARG A 87 8.32 -6.21 12.06
CA ARG A 87 7.68 -4.89 12.20
C ARG A 87 6.69 -4.55 11.09
N ILE A 88 5.68 -3.77 11.46
CA ILE A 88 4.79 -3.03 10.56
C ILE A 88 5.35 -1.62 10.44
N VAL A 89 5.49 -1.14 9.20
CA VAL A 89 5.92 0.22 8.89
C VAL A 89 4.76 0.90 8.20
N ALA A 90 4.22 1.96 8.80
CA ALA A 90 3.02 2.63 8.31
C ALA A 90 3.21 4.15 8.28
N VAL A 91 2.85 4.77 7.17
CA VAL A 91 2.75 6.23 7.09
C VAL A 91 1.53 6.66 7.89
N TYR A 92 1.71 7.64 8.76
CA TYR A 92 0.62 8.28 9.48
C TYR A 92 0.50 9.74 9.05
N GLY A 93 -0.74 10.23 9.00
CA GLY A 93 -1.02 11.61 8.58
C GLY A 93 -2.36 11.71 7.88
N VAL A 94 -2.85 12.94 7.72
CA VAL A 94 -4.07 13.23 6.96
C VAL A 94 -3.72 14.25 5.88
N PRO A 95 -3.71 13.86 4.59
CA PRO A 95 -3.35 14.77 3.51
C PRO A 95 -4.26 16.00 3.52
N GLY A 96 -3.67 17.19 3.45
CA GLY A 96 -4.40 18.46 3.40
C GLY A 96 -4.86 19.04 4.74
N PHE A 97 -4.58 18.39 5.88
CA PHE A 97 -4.90 18.91 7.21
C PHE A 97 -3.64 19.11 8.06
N PRO A 98 -3.59 20.17 8.90
CA PRO A 98 -2.48 20.39 9.84
C PRO A 98 -2.56 19.36 10.97
N ALA A 99 -1.93 18.21 10.77
CA ALA A 99 -1.83 17.13 11.74
C ALA A 99 -0.39 16.58 11.78
N PRO A 100 0.03 15.96 12.90
CA PRO A 100 1.28 15.21 12.92
C PRO A 100 1.30 14.20 11.79
N THR A 101 2.40 14.18 11.04
CA THR A 101 2.56 13.32 9.88
C THR A 101 3.95 12.71 9.87
N GLY A 102 4.09 11.47 9.42
CA GLY A 102 5.33 10.75 9.60
C GLY A 102 5.25 9.26 9.35
N LEU A 103 6.19 8.54 9.95
CA LEU A 103 6.31 7.09 9.83
C LEU A 103 6.23 6.43 11.21
N GLY A 104 5.24 5.57 11.39
CA GLY A 104 5.08 4.71 12.55
C GLY A 104 5.74 3.35 12.33
N ILE A 105 6.42 2.87 13.37
CA ILE A 105 7.01 1.54 13.43
C ILE A 105 6.35 0.80 14.60
N TYR A 106 5.77 -0.36 14.31
CA TYR A 106 5.04 -1.18 15.25
C TYR A 106 5.57 -2.61 15.23
N ASP A 107 5.62 -3.27 16.38
CA ASP A 107 5.96 -4.68 16.46
C ASP A 107 4.90 -5.50 15.71
N LEU A 108 5.36 -6.38 14.81
CA LEU A 108 4.48 -7.14 13.93
C LEU A 108 3.62 -8.13 14.71
N ALA A 109 4.09 -8.69 15.83
CA ALA A 109 3.36 -9.73 16.55
C ALA A 109 2.27 -9.15 17.47
N THR A 110 2.60 -8.07 18.17
CA THR A 110 1.80 -7.47 19.24
C THR A 110 1.05 -6.22 18.79
N GLY A 111 1.52 -5.55 17.73
CA GLY A 111 1.02 -4.25 17.30
C GLY A 111 1.45 -3.09 18.21
N GLU A 112 2.34 -3.32 19.18
CA GLU A 112 2.86 -2.28 20.05
C GLU A 112 3.70 -1.28 19.27
N ARG A 113 3.57 0.01 19.60
CA ARG A 113 4.34 1.08 18.96
C ARG A 113 5.79 1.05 19.45
N GLU A 114 6.71 0.83 18.51
CA GLU A 114 8.15 0.92 18.77
C GLU A 114 8.65 2.36 18.62
N ARG A 115 8.18 3.08 17.59
CA ARG A 115 8.70 4.40 17.24
C ARG A 115 7.73 5.18 16.36
N LEU A 116 7.72 6.50 16.53
CA LEU A 116 7.23 7.45 15.54
C LEU A 116 8.41 8.28 15.03
N VAL A 117 8.50 8.46 13.72
CA VAL A 117 9.47 9.32 13.05
C VAL A 117 8.71 10.45 12.40
N ASP A 118 8.95 11.67 12.87
CA ASP A 118 8.34 12.87 12.32
C ASP A 118 8.86 13.17 10.91
N LEU A 119 7.96 13.31 9.95
CA LEU A 119 8.24 13.77 8.58
C LEU A 119 7.48 15.06 8.26
N GLY A 120 6.92 15.71 9.29
CA GLY A 120 6.18 16.95 9.18
C GLY A 120 7.05 18.14 8.77
N GLY A 121 6.35 19.23 8.43
CA GLY A 121 6.91 20.45 7.89
C GLY A 121 5.81 21.28 7.25
N GLU A 122 6.11 22.52 6.86
CA GLU A 122 5.13 23.32 6.12
C GLU A 122 4.79 22.65 4.79
N ASN A 123 3.51 22.31 4.59
CA ASN A 123 3.00 21.70 3.36
C ASN A 123 3.54 20.28 3.07
N HIS A 124 3.90 19.50 4.09
CA HIS A 124 4.25 18.09 3.97
C HIS A 124 3.02 17.19 4.11
N ALA A 125 2.90 16.16 3.28
CA ALA A 125 1.80 15.20 3.34
C ALA A 125 2.27 13.79 2.95
N PRO A 126 3.18 13.15 3.69
CA PRO A 126 3.66 11.81 3.35
C PRO A 126 2.49 10.84 3.14
N ASN A 127 2.60 9.97 2.14
CA ASN A 127 1.49 9.12 1.69
C ASN A 127 1.83 7.62 1.71
N ASP A 128 2.76 7.16 0.87
CA ASP A 128 3.08 5.74 0.72
C ASP A 128 4.52 5.43 1.16
N VAL A 129 4.78 4.15 1.42
CA VAL A 129 6.08 3.64 1.86
C VAL A 129 6.50 2.38 1.11
N ALA A 130 7.77 2.34 0.72
CA ALA A 130 8.48 1.16 0.24
C ALA A 130 9.64 0.81 1.17
N LEU A 131 10.04 -0.47 1.19
CA LEU A 131 11.18 -0.94 1.98
C LEU A 131 12.27 -1.49 1.06
N ASP A 132 13.53 -1.14 1.31
CA ASP A 132 14.66 -1.85 0.70
C ASP A 132 14.99 -3.16 1.45
N ASP A 133 15.88 -3.98 0.88
CA ASP A 133 16.30 -5.26 1.46
C ASP A 133 17.00 -5.12 2.83
N ARG A 134 17.53 -3.92 3.12
CA ARG A 134 18.14 -3.57 4.40
C ARG A 134 17.12 -3.04 5.41
N GLY A 135 15.86 -2.89 5.03
CA GLY A 135 14.78 -2.39 5.87
C GLY A 135 14.78 -0.87 6.01
N ASN A 136 15.46 -0.12 5.16
CA ASN A 136 15.21 1.32 5.14
C ASN A 136 13.86 1.58 4.48
N ALA A 137 13.09 2.50 5.05
CA ALA A 137 11.83 2.94 4.50
C ALA A 137 12.04 4.12 3.56
N TYR A 138 11.30 4.15 2.47
CA TYR A 138 11.27 5.24 1.50
C TYR A 138 9.85 5.76 1.42
N VAL A 139 9.65 7.03 1.74
CA VAL A 139 8.34 7.63 1.95
C VAL A 139 8.13 8.72 0.90
N THR A 140 7.02 8.67 0.17
CA THR A 140 6.64 9.72 -0.77
C THR A 140 5.94 10.86 -0.05
N ASP A 141 6.16 12.08 -0.52
CA ASP A 141 5.45 13.28 -0.09
C ASP A 141 4.90 14.01 -1.33
N PRO A 142 3.63 13.74 -1.70
CA PRO A 142 2.99 14.31 -2.87
C PRO A 142 2.89 15.84 -2.81
N SER A 143 2.80 16.43 -1.61
CA SER A 143 2.67 17.88 -1.43
C SER A 143 4.01 18.60 -1.54
N ALA A 144 5.07 18.00 -0.98
CA ALA A 144 6.42 18.53 -1.07
C ALA A 144 7.13 18.19 -2.40
N GLY A 145 6.59 17.27 -3.20
CA GLY A 145 7.25 16.77 -4.42
C GLY A 145 8.58 16.10 -4.08
N ALA A 146 8.59 15.28 -3.02
CA ALA A 146 9.79 14.72 -2.44
C ALA A 146 9.67 13.23 -2.11
N VAL A 147 10.82 12.59 -1.95
CA VAL A 147 10.95 11.24 -1.39
C VAL A 147 11.99 11.27 -0.28
N TYR A 148 11.62 10.77 0.88
CA TYR A 148 12.49 10.66 2.05
C TYR A 148 12.92 9.21 2.26
N ARG A 149 14.10 9.01 2.82
CA ARG A 149 14.56 7.73 3.37
C ARG A 149 14.64 7.84 4.88
N VAL A 150 14.03 6.87 5.56
CA VAL A 150 14.14 6.65 7.00
C VAL A 150 14.91 5.36 7.21
N ASP A 151 16.07 5.44 7.85
CA ASP A 151 16.85 4.25 8.16
C ASP A 151 16.37 3.52 9.42
N LEU A 152 16.99 2.39 9.75
CA LEU A 152 16.64 1.60 10.94
C LEU A 152 16.88 2.34 12.26
N ALA A 153 17.72 3.37 12.27
CA ALA A 153 17.93 4.23 13.42
C ALA A 153 16.92 5.39 13.48
N GLY A 154 15.98 5.46 12.53
CA GLY A 154 14.97 6.51 12.42
C GLY A 154 15.52 7.82 11.84
N GLN A 155 16.73 7.84 11.28
CA GLN A 155 17.29 9.03 10.67
C GLN A 155 16.63 9.28 9.31
N VAL A 156 16.10 10.50 9.16
CA VAL A 156 15.47 10.97 7.93
C VAL A 156 16.53 11.61 7.03
N THR A 157 16.50 11.28 5.74
CA THR A 157 17.33 11.91 4.69
C THR A 157 16.50 12.11 3.43
N THR A 158 16.67 13.24 2.74
CA THR A 158 16.01 13.47 1.46
C THR A 158 16.69 12.66 0.37
N VAL A 159 15.95 11.76 -0.28
CA VAL A 159 16.43 10.98 -1.44
C VAL A 159 16.31 11.80 -2.71
N ALA A 160 15.19 12.49 -2.86
CA ALA A 160 14.92 13.39 -3.97
C ALA A 160 13.95 14.49 -3.55
N SER A 161 14.16 15.69 -4.08
CA SER A 161 13.17 16.77 -4.17
C SER A 161 13.37 17.36 -5.56
N ASP A 162 12.41 17.13 -6.45
CA ASP A 162 12.56 17.39 -7.88
C ASP A 162 11.20 17.83 -8.45
N PRO A 163 11.14 18.89 -9.28
CA PRO A 163 9.89 19.38 -9.85
C PRO A 163 9.06 18.30 -10.59
N ARG A 164 9.70 17.25 -11.12
CA ARG A 164 9.01 16.13 -11.77
C ARG A 164 8.15 15.30 -10.81
N LEU A 165 8.45 15.36 -9.52
CA LEU A 165 7.67 14.73 -8.46
C LEU A 165 6.46 15.56 -8.03
N GLY A 166 6.27 16.76 -8.60
CA GLY A 166 5.02 17.52 -8.55
C GLY A 166 4.29 17.53 -9.90
N PRO A 167 3.25 18.36 -10.09
CA PRO A 167 2.56 19.16 -9.06
C PRO A 167 1.79 18.29 -8.06
N ALA A 168 1.41 18.88 -6.93
CA ALA A 168 0.64 18.21 -5.88
C ALA A 168 -0.83 17.94 -6.33
N PRO A 169 -1.39 16.75 -6.03
CA PRO A 169 -0.71 15.57 -5.47
C PRO A 169 0.23 14.94 -6.50
N GLY A 170 1.52 14.91 -6.15
CA GLY A 170 2.58 14.50 -7.04
C GLY A 170 2.99 13.06 -6.82
N ALA A 171 4.23 12.84 -6.40
CA ALA A 171 4.79 11.54 -6.03
C ALA A 171 3.89 10.82 -5.02
N ASN A 172 3.26 9.72 -5.44
CA ASN A 172 2.24 9.02 -4.67
C ASN A 172 2.68 7.57 -4.37
N GLY A 173 2.17 6.56 -5.06
CA GLY A 173 2.62 5.18 -4.87
C GLY A 173 4.11 4.95 -5.13
N ILE A 174 4.74 4.11 -4.31
CA ILE A 174 6.17 3.82 -4.36
C ILE A 174 6.49 2.33 -4.22
N ALA A 175 7.46 1.85 -5.00
CA ALA A 175 7.97 0.48 -4.93
C ALA A 175 9.51 0.45 -4.98
N TRP A 176 10.11 -0.43 -4.16
CA TRP A 176 11.53 -0.75 -4.24
C TRP A 176 11.75 -1.84 -5.29
N HIS A 177 12.68 -1.60 -6.21
CA HIS A 177 13.15 -2.60 -7.16
C HIS A 177 14.41 -3.29 -6.64
N PRO A 178 14.53 -4.64 -6.76
CA PRO A 178 15.67 -5.40 -6.23
C PRO A 178 17.04 -4.98 -6.81
N ASP A 179 17.06 -4.34 -7.98
CA ASP A 179 18.27 -3.75 -8.58
C ASP A 179 18.74 -2.43 -7.93
N GLY A 180 18.13 -2.02 -6.80
CA GLY A 180 18.62 -0.90 -6.00
C GLY A 180 18.09 0.48 -6.39
N TYR A 181 16.87 0.54 -6.93
CA TYR A 181 16.21 1.81 -7.28
C TYR A 181 14.74 1.80 -6.88
N LEU A 182 14.14 2.99 -6.78
CA LEU A 182 12.71 3.15 -6.52
C LEU A 182 11.97 3.44 -7.83
N LEU A 183 10.73 2.97 -7.89
CA LEU A 183 9.71 3.38 -8.85
C LEU A 183 8.68 4.22 -8.09
N VAL A 184 8.31 5.37 -8.64
CA VAL A 184 7.38 6.32 -8.03
C VAL A 184 6.40 6.80 -9.10
N VAL A 185 5.11 6.55 -8.91
CA VAL A 185 4.08 7.15 -9.76
C VAL A 185 3.75 8.56 -9.30
N ASN A 186 3.39 9.40 -10.25
CA ASN A 186 2.88 10.73 -9.98
C ASN A 186 1.38 10.77 -10.28
N HIS A 187 0.56 11.01 -9.26
CA HIS A 187 -0.89 10.91 -9.34
C HIS A 187 -1.49 11.90 -10.34
N THR A 188 -1.04 13.16 -10.30
CA THR A 188 -1.59 14.21 -11.16
C THR A 188 -1.21 14.05 -12.63
N THR A 189 0.05 13.69 -12.91
CA THR A 189 0.56 13.64 -14.29
C THR A 189 0.46 12.26 -14.93
N GLY A 190 0.23 11.21 -14.13
CA GLY A 190 0.26 9.82 -14.55
C GLY A 190 1.62 9.30 -14.99
N ARG A 191 2.70 10.05 -14.75
CA ARG A 191 4.06 9.66 -15.11
C ARG A 191 4.68 8.74 -14.07
N LEU A 192 5.59 7.89 -14.52
CA LEU A 192 6.38 7.00 -13.68
C LEU A 192 7.83 7.49 -13.64
N TYR A 193 8.42 7.50 -12.44
CA TYR A 193 9.79 7.95 -12.23
C TYR A 193 10.63 6.88 -11.55
N ARG A 194 11.88 6.79 -12.00
CA ARG A 194 12.93 5.97 -11.40
C ARG A 194 13.86 6.87 -10.59
N LEU A 195 14.09 6.50 -9.33
CA LEU A 195 15.03 7.17 -8.44
C LEU A 195 16.20 6.22 -8.13
N ALA A 196 17.42 6.58 -8.52
CA ALA A 196 18.61 5.81 -8.19
C ALA A 196 19.82 6.73 -7.96
N GLY A 197 20.57 6.48 -6.89
CA GLY A 197 21.75 7.28 -6.55
C GLY A 197 21.46 8.78 -6.44
N GLY A 198 20.28 9.16 -5.91
CA GLY A 198 19.84 10.54 -5.79
C GLY A 198 19.34 11.20 -7.08
N ARG A 199 19.30 10.48 -8.21
CA ARG A 199 18.82 11.00 -9.49
C ARG A 199 17.40 10.56 -9.79
N VAL A 200 16.53 11.52 -10.10
CA VAL A 200 15.20 11.30 -10.68
C VAL A 200 15.33 11.22 -12.21
N SER A 201 14.73 10.19 -12.81
CA SER A 201 14.60 10.06 -14.26
C SER A 201 13.22 9.50 -14.61
N GLU A 202 12.59 10.00 -15.66
CA GLU A 202 11.33 9.44 -16.14
C GLU A 202 11.53 8.02 -16.67
N VAL A 203 10.59 7.15 -16.34
CA VAL A 203 10.41 5.83 -16.95
C VAL A 203 9.46 6.03 -18.12
N TRP A 204 9.94 5.79 -19.33
CA TRP A 204 9.10 5.97 -20.51
C TRP A 204 7.94 4.98 -20.50
N MET A 205 6.74 5.49 -20.78
CA MET A 205 5.51 4.75 -20.96
C MET A 205 4.82 5.26 -22.24
N PRO A 206 4.07 4.40 -22.97
CA PRO A 206 3.35 4.85 -24.16
C PRO A 206 2.27 5.89 -23.82
N GLU A 207 1.62 5.75 -22.67
CA GLU A 207 0.56 6.63 -22.19
C GLU A 207 0.73 6.91 -20.69
N PRO A 208 0.40 8.12 -20.20
CA PRO A 208 0.35 8.42 -18.77
C PRO A 208 -0.86 7.77 -18.10
N LEU A 209 -0.69 7.32 -16.86
CA LEU A 209 -1.73 6.73 -16.03
C LEU A 209 -2.28 7.77 -15.04
N VAL A 210 -3.02 8.77 -15.53
CA VAL A 210 -3.55 9.85 -14.68
C VAL A 210 -4.43 9.26 -13.58
N GLY A 211 -4.29 9.75 -12.35
CA GLY A 211 -4.96 9.16 -11.17
C GLY A 211 -4.26 7.92 -10.63
N ALA A 212 -3.02 7.61 -11.07
CA ALA A 212 -2.22 6.55 -10.48
C ALA A 212 -1.97 6.81 -8.99
N ASP A 213 -2.32 5.83 -8.17
CA ASP A 213 -2.30 5.94 -6.72
C ASP A 213 -1.26 4.94 -6.17
N GLY A 214 -1.66 3.90 -5.46
CA GLY A 214 -0.76 2.86 -4.97
C GLY A 214 -0.22 1.91 -6.05
N ILE A 215 1.00 1.42 -5.83
CA ILE A 215 1.68 0.48 -6.72
C ILE A 215 2.28 -0.72 -5.97
N GLY A 216 2.38 -1.86 -6.65
CA GLY A 216 3.01 -3.07 -6.13
C GLY A 216 3.94 -3.71 -7.17
N LEU A 217 5.17 -4.04 -6.78
CA LEU A 217 6.11 -4.75 -7.65
C LEU A 217 6.11 -6.25 -7.35
N ARG A 218 5.77 -7.06 -8.34
CA ARG A 218 5.89 -8.52 -8.28
C ARG A 218 7.35 -8.97 -8.41
N ARG A 219 7.63 -10.19 -7.93
CA ARG A 219 8.97 -10.80 -8.04
C ARG A 219 9.44 -11.04 -9.47
N ASP A 220 8.50 -11.16 -10.42
CA ASP A 220 8.80 -11.33 -11.84
C ASP A 220 9.11 -10.00 -12.56
N GLY A 221 9.07 -8.88 -11.85
CA GLY A 221 9.31 -7.54 -12.40
C GLY A 221 8.06 -6.85 -12.95
N THR A 222 6.88 -7.47 -12.84
CA THR A 222 5.60 -6.83 -13.17
C THR A 222 5.27 -5.78 -12.12
N LEU A 223 5.07 -4.54 -12.55
CA LEU A 223 4.54 -3.46 -11.73
C LEU A 223 3.02 -3.42 -11.89
N VAL A 224 2.31 -3.56 -10.77
CA VAL A 224 0.86 -3.36 -10.70
C VAL A 224 0.59 -1.93 -10.24
N VAL A 225 -0.19 -1.19 -11.01
CA VAL A 225 -0.56 0.21 -10.74
C VAL A 225 -2.06 0.32 -10.63
N VAL A 226 -2.55 0.87 -9.54
CA VAL A 226 -3.97 1.19 -9.36
C VAL A 226 -4.20 2.62 -9.80
N THR A 227 -5.22 2.86 -10.63
CA THR A 227 -5.70 4.21 -10.95
C THR A 227 -7.12 4.38 -10.42
N ASN A 228 -7.44 5.60 -9.97
CA ASN A 228 -8.78 5.96 -9.56
C ASN A 228 -9.17 7.39 -9.97
N THR A 229 -10.44 7.72 -9.77
CA THR A 229 -11.04 9.01 -10.13
C THR A 229 -11.43 9.82 -8.89
N ILE A 230 -10.88 9.51 -7.71
CA ILE A 230 -11.30 10.12 -6.43
C ILE A 230 -11.19 11.65 -6.47
N LEU A 231 -10.15 12.17 -7.13
CA LEU A 231 -9.93 13.61 -7.29
C LEU A 231 -10.51 14.20 -8.60
N GLY A 232 -11.22 13.41 -9.39
CA GLY A 232 -11.87 13.87 -10.63
C GLY A 232 -10.92 14.44 -11.68
N LEU A 233 -9.67 13.96 -11.73
CA LEU A 233 -8.67 14.47 -12.67
C LEU A 233 -9.05 14.14 -14.12
N PRO A 234 -8.91 15.09 -15.07
CA PRO A 234 -9.17 14.82 -16.49
C PRO A 234 -8.28 13.68 -17.01
N GLY A 235 -8.91 12.62 -17.53
CA GLY A 235 -8.21 11.45 -18.06
C GLY A 235 -7.88 10.37 -17.03
N SER A 236 -8.25 10.55 -15.75
CA SER A 236 -8.17 9.47 -14.77
C SER A 236 -9.17 8.35 -15.04
N THR A 237 -8.80 7.13 -14.71
CA THR A 237 -9.62 5.92 -14.91
C THR A 237 -9.65 5.08 -13.64
N VAL A 238 -10.68 4.24 -13.50
CA VAL A 238 -10.80 3.24 -12.42
C VAL A 238 -10.36 1.88 -12.97
N GLU A 239 -9.06 1.62 -12.87
CA GLU A 239 -8.41 0.48 -13.53
C GLU A 239 -7.23 -0.06 -12.71
N VAL A 240 -6.86 -1.31 -12.99
CA VAL A 240 -5.62 -1.93 -12.53
C VAL A 240 -4.76 -2.26 -13.75
N HIS A 241 -3.56 -1.69 -13.76
CA HIS A 241 -2.60 -1.81 -14.85
C HIS A 241 -1.46 -2.74 -14.44
N GLU A 242 -1.11 -3.69 -15.30
CA GLU A 242 0.07 -4.53 -15.17
C GLU A 242 1.10 -4.08 -16.22
N LEU A 243 2.29 -3.67 -15.77
CA LEU A 243 3.35 -3.14 -16.61
C LEU A 243 4.63 -3.98 -16.48
N ALA A 244 5.27 -4.31 -17.59
CA ALA A 244 6.62 -4.88 -17.58
C ALA A 244 7.65 -3.76 -17.45
N VAL A 245 8.38 -3.73 -16.33
CA VAL A 245 9.46 -2.77 -16.11
C VAL A 245 10.76 -3.36 -16.66
N VAL A 246 11.30 -2.74 -17.71
CA VAL A 246 12.46 -3.26 -18.46
C VAL A 246 13.55 -2.19 -18.62
N ALA A 247 14.65 -2.57 -19.27
CA ALA A 247 15.80 -1.70 -19.55
C ALA A 247 16.37 -1.02 -18.27
N GLY A 248 16.44 -1.76 -17.17
CA GLY A 248 16.91 -1.26 -15.88
C GLY A 248 16.00 -0.21 -15.26
N GLY A 249 14.69 -0.32 -15.50
CA GLY A 249 13.67 0.61 -14.98
C GLY A 249 13.54 1.89 -15.78
N ARG A 250 13.91 1.89 -17.07
CA ARG A 250 13.83 3.07 -17.94
C ARG A 250 12.61 3.06 -18.86
N VAL A 251 11.99 1.89 -19.01
CA VAL A 251 10.83 1.67 -19.88
C VAL A 251 9.84 0.81 -19.11
N ALA A 252 8.57 1.19 -19.12
CA ALA A 252 7.47 0.37 -18.63
C ALA A 252 6.48 0.14 -19.79
N LEU A 253 6.27 -1.12 -20.15
CA LEU A 253 5.40 -1.53 -21.25
C LEU A 253 4.10 -2.11 -20.69
N PRO A 254 2.92 -1.72 -21.21
CA PRO A 254 1.65 -2.28 -20.77
C PRO A 254 1.58 -3.76 -21.12
N LEU A 255 1.21 -4.58 -20.13
CA LEU A 255 0.88 -6.00 -20.29
C LEU A 255 -0.63 -6.20 -20.29
N ARG A 256 -1.32 -5.53 -19.37
CA ARG A 256 -2.77 -5.61 -19.20
C ARG A 256 -3.30 -4.36 -18.52
N ALA A 257 -4.49 -3.94 -18.90
CA ALA A 257 -5.31 -2.99 -18.15
C ALA A 257 -6.65 -3.66 -17.87
N THR A 258 -7.10 -3.63 -16.62
CA THR A 258 -8.35 -4.26 -16.18
C THR A 258 -9.25 -3.17 -15.59
N PRO A 259 -10.40 -2.85 -16.23
CA PRO A 259 -11.44 -2.05 -15.61
C PRO A 259 -11.82 -2.61 -14.25
N TRP A 260 -11.82 -1.77 -13.23
CA TRP A 260 -12.05 -2.21 -11.87
C TRP A 260 -13.53 -2.03 -11.47
N PRO A 261 -14.16 -3.02 -10.82
CA PRO A 261 -15.59 -2.96 -10.50
C PRO A 261 -15.90 -2.14 -9.24
N ASP A 262 -14.91 -1.93 -8.37
CA ASP A 262 -15.05 -1.13 -7.16
C ASP A 262 -14.69 0.34 -7.48
N PRO A 263 -15.44 1.34 -6.99
CA PRO A 263 -15.42 2.71 -7.52
C PRO A 263 -14.18 3.55 -7.14
N ALA A 264 -13.53 3.25 -6.02
CA ALA A 264 -12.46 4.05 -5.44
C ALA A 264 -11.26 3.19 -4.97
N PRO A 265 -10.66 2.36 -5.86
CA PRO A 265 -9.52 1.55 -5.48
C PRO A 265 -8.30 2.44 -5.23
N THR A 266 -7.59 2.24 -4.13
CA THR A 266 -6.48 3.13 -3.71
C THR A 266 -5.12 2.50 -3.94
N THR A 267 -4.98 1.20 -3.68
CA THR A 267 -3.66 0.55 -3.69
C THR A 267 -3.77 -0.97 -3.83
N VAL A 268 -2.63 -1.64 -3.92
CA VAL A 268 -2.52 -3.08 -4.13
C VAL A 268 -1.46 -3.71 -3.21
N ALA A 269 -1.79 -4.88 -2.64
CA ALA A 269 -0.85 -5.73 -1.94
C ALA A 269 -0.50 -6.95 -2.82
N VAL A 270 0.79 -7.10 -3.15
CA VAL A 270 1.32 -8.29 -3.81
C VAL A 270 1.42 -9.43 -2.81
N THR A 271 0.82 -10.58 -3.12
CA THR A 271 0.81 -11.74 -2.21
C THR A 271 1.17 -13.05 -2.94
N PRO A 272 1.55 -14.11 -2.22
CA PRO A 272 1.69 -15.45 -2.80
C PRO A 272 0.39 -16.06 -3.34
N HIS A 273 -0.77 -15.43 -3.08
CA HIS A 273 -2.10 -15.91 -3.46
C HIS A 273 -2.75 -15.04 -4.55
N GLY A 274 -1.96 -14.17 -5.21
CA GLY A 274 -2.40 -13.14 -6.15
C GLY A 274 -2.45 -11.76 -5.50
N ASP A 275 -2.56 -10.71 -6.31
CA ASP A 275 -2.52 -9.34 -5.80
C ASP A 275 -3.91 -8.87 -5.39
N TYR A 276 -4.02 -8.21 -4.25
CA TYR A 276 -5.29 -7.73 -3.71
C TYR A 276 -5.33 -6.21 -3.75
N VAL A 277 -6.30 -5.68 -4.48
CA VAL A 277 -6.58 -4.25 -4.58
C VAL A 277 -7.60 -3.88 -3.52
N LEU A 278 -7.33 -2.78 -2.84
CA LEU A 278 -8.16 -2.22 -1.77
C LEU A 278 -9.07 -1.14 -2.34
N ASP A 279 -10.36 -1.22 -2.02
CA ASP A 279 -11.29 -0.10 -2.07
C ASP A 279 -11.81 0.15 -0.65
N GLY A 280 -11.42 1.30 -0.09
CA GLY A 280 -11.82 1.73 1.24
C GLY A 280 -13.07 2.59 1.28
N HIS A 281 -13.74 2.85 0.14
CA HIS A 281 -14.82 3.83 0.00
C HIS A 281 -14.38 5.27 0.28
N LEU A 282 -13.17 5.67 -0.16
CA LEU A 282 -12.68 7.04 0.06
C LEU A 282 -13.51 8.10 -0.68
N ASP A 283 -14.12 7.76 -1.80
CA ASP A 283 -15.11 8.59 -2.49
C ASP A 283 -16.34 8.89 -1.60
N VAL A 284 -16.82 7.89 -0.85
CA VAL A 284 -17.89 8.05 0.13
C VAL A 284 -17.44 8.91 1.30
N LEU A 285 -16.23 8.71 1.83
CA LEU A 285 -15.68 9.55 2.89
C LEU A 285 -15.61 11.03 2.46
N PHE A 286 -15.03 11.31 1.29
CA PHE A 286 -14.83 12.69 0.83
C PHE A 286 -16.12 13.39 0.40
N SER A 287 -17.18 12.63 0.10
CA SER A 287 -18.53 13.17 -0.07
C SER A 287 -19.30 13.33 1.24
N GLY A 288 -18.69 13.03 2.40
CA GLY A 288 -19.29 13.17 3.73
C GLY A 288 -20.21 12.02 4.14
N GLY A 289 -20.13 10.89 3.45
CA GLY A 289 -20.92 9.69 3.72
C GLY A 289 -20.33 8.79 4.82
N THR A 290 -20.96 7.63 4.98
CA THR A 290 -20.54 6.59 5.94
C THR A 290 -20.48 5.24 5.23
N ALA A 291 -19.58 4.37 5.68
CA ALA A 291 -19.43 3.01 5.17
C ALA A 291 -19.47 1.98 6.31
N THR A 292 -19.94 0.77 6.03
CA THR A 292 -20.02 -0.34 6.99
C THR A 292 -19.05 -1.47 6.70
N ASP A 293 -18.31 -1.36 5.61
CA ASP A 293 -17.33 -2.34 5.14
C ASP A 293 -16.23 -1.64 4.32
N PHE A 294 -15.37 -2.46 3.72
CA PHE A 294 -14.45 -2.11 2.63
C PHE A 294 -14.26 -3.35 1.76
N VAL A 295 -13.64 -3.22 0.58
CA VAL A 295 -13.45 -4.33 -0.36
C VAL A 295 -11.96 -4.61 -0.58
N LEU A 296 -11.59 -5.89 -0.53
CA LEU A 296 -10.30 -6.38 -1.01
C LEU A 296 -10.58 -7.38 -2.14
N ARG A 297 -10.15 -7.07 -3.35
CA ARG A 297 -10.43 -7.89 -4.53
C ARG A 297 -9.14 -8.27 -5.24
N ARG A 298 -9.05 -9.54 -5.63
CA ARG A 298 -7.90 -10.10 -6.32
C ARG A 298 -7.92 -9.74 -7.81
N VAL A 299 -6.76 -9.35 -8.34
CA VAL A 299 -6.49 -9.09 -9.77
C VAL A 299 -6.50 -10.38 -10.60
#